data_AF-A0A2N6FJ39-F1
#
_entry.id   AF-A0A2N6FJ39-F1
#
_cell.length_a   1.000
_cell.length_b   1.000
_cell.length_c   1.000
_cell.angle_alpha   90.00
_cell.angle_beta   90.00
_cell.angle_gamma   90.00
#
_symmetry.space_group_name_H-M   'P 1'
#
loop_
_entity.id
_entity.type
_entity.pdbx_description
1 polymer ?
#
loop_
_entity_poly.entity_id
_entity_poly.type
_entity_poly.pdbx_seq_one_letter_code
_entity_poly.pdbx_strand_id
1 'polypeptide(L)'
;DLGPTTANVLVGILSAIVDNIPVMFAVLTMDPHMSHGQWLLVTLTAGVGGSMLSIGSAAGVALMGTARGVYTFGNHLKWSWAVAIGYAVSIVAHLWINAKYFH
;
A
#
# COMPACT_ATOMS: atom_id res chain seq x y z
N ASP A 1 -3.91 -7.41 20.84
CA ASP A 1 -3.13 -7.55 19.59
C ASP A 1 -3.98 -7.25 18.37
N LEU A 2 -3.50 -6.36 17.51
CA LEU A 2 -4.02 -6.21 16.14
C LEU A 2 -3.44 -7.39 15.36
N GLY A 3 -4.26 -8.34 14.91
CA GLY A 3 -3.76 -9.54 14.21
C GLY A 3 -2.90 -9.20 12.97
N PRO A 4 -2.12 -10.17 12.45
CA PRO A 4 -1.14 -9.93 11.37
C PRO A 4 -1.74 -9.30 10.11
N THR A 5 -2.99 -9.62 9.80
CA THR A 5 -3.72 -9.00 8.67
C THR A 5 -3.91 -7.51 8.87
N THR A 6 -4.39 -7.10 10.06
CA THR A 6 -4.60 -5.69 10.38
C THR A 6 -3.27 -4.93 10.40
N ALA A 7 -2.22 -5.53 10.95
CA ALA A 7 -0.88 -4.94 10.92
C ALA A 7 -0.39 -4.69 9.48
N ASN A 8 -0.51 -5.68 8.60
CA ASN A 8 -0.08 -5.58 7.20
C ASN A 8 -0.89 -4.54 6.40
N VAL A 9 -2.18 -4.38 6.70
CA VAL A 9 -3.01 -3.31 6.12
C VAL A 9 -2.54 -1.94 6.63
N LEU A 10 -2.31 -1.79 7.94
CA LEU A 10 -1.83 -0.52 8.51
C LEU A 10 -0.44 -0.12 7.98
N VAL A 11 0.45 -1.10 7.77
CA VAL A 11 1.75 -0.89 7.11
C VAL A 11 1.58 -0.32 5.70
N GLY A 12 0.62 -0.84 4.93
CA GLY A 12 0.32 -0.28 3.61
C GLY A 12 -0.21 1.15 3.65
N ILE A 13 -1.04 1.48 4.64
CA ILE A 13 -1.51 2.86 4.84
C ILE A 13 -0.35 3.78 5.22
N LEU A 14 0.53 3.34 6.11
CA LEU A 14 1.78 4.06 6.43
C LEU A 14 2.65 4.27 5.19
N SER A 15 2.66 3.31 4.26
CA SER A 15 3.39 3.42 3.00
C SER A 15 2.85 4.51 2.06
N ALA A 16 1.66 5.07 2.32
CA ALA A 16 1.19 6.24 1.58
C ALA A 16 1.97 7.52 1.94
N ILE A 17 2.58 7.54 3.12
CA ILE A 17 3.35 8.68 3.67
C ILE A 17 4.85 8.40 3.53
N VAL A 18 5.26 7.17 3.83
CA VAL A 18 6.64 6.71 3.77
C VAL A 18 6.81 5.80 2.56
N ASP A 19 7.86 5.98 1.76
CA ASP A 19 8.07 5.13 0.57
C ASP A 19 8.10 3.63 0.92
N ASN A 20 7.73 2.79 -0.03
CA ASN A 20 7.60 1.35 0.21
C ASN A 20 8.95 0.67 0.51
N ILE A 21 10.07 1.21 0.04
CA ILE A 21 11.42 0.69 0.26
C ILE A 21 11.79 0.69 1.76
N PRO A 22 11.82 1.84 2.46
CA PRO A 22 12.13 1.86 3.90
C PRO A 22 11.09 1.14 4.75
N VAL A 23 9.81 1.14 4.36
CA VAL A 23 8.76 0.39 5.07
C VAL A 23 9.01 -1.11 5.01
N MET A 24 9.26 -1.66 3.81
CA MET A 24 9.53 -3.09 3.66
C MET A 24 10.88 -3.48 4.28
N PHE A 25 11.88 -2.60 4.25
CA PHE A 25 13.14 -2.82 4.95
C PHE A 25 12.93 -2.97 6.47
N ALA A 26 12.09 -2.12 7.08
CA ALA A 26 11.75 -2.23 8.49
C ALA A 26 11.03 -3.56 8.81
N VAL A 27 10.05 -3.95 7.98
CA VAL A 27 9.32 -5.22 8.15
C VAL A 27 10.26 -6.43 8.04
N LEU A 28 11.17 -6.43 7.07
CA LEU A 28 12.17 -7.49 6.90
C LEU A 28 13.14 -7.55 8.09
N THR A 29 13.54 -6.40 8.63
CA THR A 29 14.46 -6.33 9.79
C THR A 29 13.80 -6.79 11.08
N MET A 30 12.48 -6.59 11.23
CA MET A 30 11.71 -7.10 12.36
C MET A 30 11.56 -8.63 12.34
N ASP A 31 11.81 -9.28 11.20
CA ASP A 31 11.68 -10.72 10.95
C ASP A 31 10.44 -11.36 11.61
N PRO A 32 9.23 -10.85 11.32
CA PRO A 32 8.02 -11.35 11.96
C PRO A 32 7.68 -12.75 11.44
N HIS A 33 7.35 -13.66 12.36
CA HIS A 33 6.80 -14.97 12.00
C HIS A 33 5.38 -14.81 11.43
N MET A 34 5.25 -14.89 10.10
CA MET A 34 3.96 -14.81 9.42
C MET A 34 3.86 -15.77 8.23
N SER A 35 2.64 -16.21 7.91
CA SER A 35 2.39 -17.14 6.81
C SER A 35 2.72 -16.51 5.46
N HIS A 36 2.88 -17.35 4.43
CA HIS A 36 3.20 -16.89 3.09
C HIS A 36 2.14 -15.90 2.56
N GLY A 37 0.86 -16.13 2.86
CA GLY A 37 -0.24 -15.23 2.52
C GLY A 37 -0.11 -13.83 3.14
N GLN A 38 0.46 -13.73 4.35
CA GLN A 38 0.72 -12.46 5.02
C GLN A 38 1.92 -11.72 4.42
N TRP A 39 2.99 -12.44 4.03
CA TRP A 39 4.10 -11.85 3.28
C TRP A 39 3.66 -11.26 1.93
N LEU A 40 2.79 -11.98 1.22
CA LEU A 40 2.19 -11.47 0.00
C LEU A 40 1.26 -10.29 0.28
N LEU A 41 0.50 -10.33 1.37
CA LEU A 41 -0.40 -9.23 1.76
C LEU A 41 0.40 -7.96 2.05
N VAL A 42 1.45 -8.01 2.87
CA VAL A 42 2.24 -6.82 3.22
C VAL A 42 2.94 -6.22 1.99
N THR A 43 3.40 -7.08 1.08
CA THR A 43 4.02 -6.65 -0.18
C THR A 43 3.00 -5.92 -1.06
N LEU A 44 1.79 -6.47 -1.18
CA LEU A 44 0.70 -5.84 -1.92
C LEU A 44 0.28 -4.51 -1.27
N THR A 45 0.08 -4.49 0.04
CA THR A 45 -0.42 -3.31 0.75
C THR A 45 0.62 -2.19 0.78
N ALA A 46 1.91 -2.49 0.93
CA ALA A 46 2.99 -1.50 0.78
C ALA A 46 3.10 -0.98 -0.67
N GLY A 47 3.00 -1.86 -1.66
CA GLY A 47 3.04 -1.49 -3.08
C GLY A 47 1.89 -0.58 -3.52
N VAL A 48 0.64 -0.96 -3.18
CA VAL A 48 -0.56 -0.20 -3.56
C VAL A 48 -0.74 1.03 -2.65
N GLY A 49 -0.35 0.92 -1.38
CA GLY A 49 -0.54 1.96 -0.37
C GLY A 49 0.11 3.31 -0.73
N GLY A 50 1.31 3.28 -1.32
CA GLY A 50 2.02 4.48 -1.82
C GLY A 50 1.22 5.34 -2.81
N SER A 51 0.22 4.76 -3.47
CA SER A 51 -0.62 5.46 -4.45
C SER A 51 -1.70 6.34 -3.81
N MET A 52 -2.02 6.16 -2.52
CA MET A 52 -3.15 6.87 -1.88
C MET A 52 -2.97 8.40 -1.77
N LEU A 53 -1.73 8.87 -1.63
CA LEU A 53 -1.43 10.31 -1.50
C LEU A 53 -0.65 10.92 -2.68
N SER A 54 -0.28 10.16 -3.72
CA SER A 54 0.53 10.58 -4.88
C SER A 54 1.92 11.17 -4.58
N ILE A 55 2.19 11.68 -3.38
CA ILE A 55 3.52 12.11 -2.90
C ILE A 55 4.34 10.90 -2.45
N GLY A 56 3.69 9.89 -1.87
CA GLY A 56 4.33 8.66 -1.37
C GLY A 56 4.83 7.68 -2.45
N SER A 57 4.81 8.06 -3.74
CA SER A 57 5.30 7.22 -4.83
C SER A 57 6.05 8.05 -5.87
N ALA A 58 7.24 7.58 -6.26
CA ALA A 58 8.07 8.20 -7.30
C ALA A 58 7.31 8.39 -8.63
N ALA A 59 6.40 7.47 -8.97
CA ALA A 59 5.56 7.57 -10.16
C ALA A 59 4.57 8.75 -10.09
N GLY A 60 3.97 8.97 -8.91
CA GLY A 60 3.05 10.09 -8.67
C GLY A 60 3.77 11.44 -8.72
N VAL A 61 4.97 11.53 -8.14
CA VAL A 61 5.82 12.72 -8.21
C VAL A 61 6.29 13.00 -9.65
N ALA A 62 6.70 11.97 -10.39
CA ALA A 62 7.09 12.10 -11.79
C ALA A 62 5.92 12.59 -12.66
N LEU A 63 4.71 12.04 -12.47
CA LEU A 63 3.52 12.45 -13.21
C LEU A 63 3.12 13.91 -12.91
N MET A 64 3.19 14.34 -11.64
CA MET A 64 2.99 15.74 -11.27
C MET A 64 4.04 16.67 -11.91
N GLY A 65 5.26 16.17 -12.11
CA GLY A 65 6.35 16.88 -12.76
C GLY A 65 6.16 17.07 -14.27
N THR A 66 5.58 16.08 -14.96
CA THR A 66 5.37 16.07 -16.43
C THR A 66 4.02 16.64 -16.85
N ALA A 67 2.94 16.36 -16.11
CA ALA A 67 1.58 16.81 -16.40
C ALA A 67 1.21 18.09 -15.62
N ARG A 68 2.12 19.08 -15.64
CA ARG A 68 1.96 20.33 -14.90
C ARG A 68 0.65 21.04 -15.28
N GLY A 69 -0.16 21.36 -14.27
CA GLY A 69 -1.45 22.05 -14.43
C GLY A 69 -2.66 21.12 -14.62
N VAL A 70 -2.45 19.85 -15.00
CA VAL A 70 -3.54 18.86 -15.14
C VAL A 70 -3.58 17.92 -13.92
N TYR A 71 -2.41 17.40 -13.53
CA TYR A 71 -2.28 16.49 -12.40
C TYR A 71 -1.53 17.17 -11.25
N THR A 72 -2.25 17.47 -10.17
CA THR A 72 -1.73 18.13 -8.97
C THR A 72 -2.07 17.30 -7.73
N PHE A 73 -1.30 17.49 -6.65
CA PHE A 73 -1.59 16.83 -5.37
C PHE A 73 -3.03 17.08 -4.91
N GLY A 74 -3.53 18.31 -5.02
CA GLY A 74 -4.90 18.65 -4.64
C GLY A 74 -5.96 17.95 -5.50
N ASN A 75 -5.72 17.77 -6.81
CA ASN A 75 -6.61 16.99 -7.66
C ASN A 75 -6.55 15.50 -7.35
N HIS A 76 -5.38 14.95 -7.03
CA HIS A 76 -5.27 13.56 -6.58
C HIS A 76 -6.02 13.34 -5.27
N LEU A 77 -5.88 14.26 -4.32
CA LEU A 77 -6.55 14.17 -3.02
C LEU A 77 -8.08 14.14 -3.14
N LYS A 78 -8.65 14.86 -4.13
CA LYS A 78 -10.08 14.77 -4.45
C LYS A 78 -10.53 13.36 -4.87
N TRP A 79 -9.63 12.57 -5.45
CA TRP A 79 -9.87 11.20 -5.90
C TRP A 79 -9.28 10.15 -4.95
N SER A 80 -8.61 10.55 -3.86
CA SER A 80 -8.03 9.61 -2.90
C SER A 80 -9.03 8.62 -2.31
N TRP A 81 -10.31 8.99 -2.20
CA TRP A 81 -11.36 8.06 -1.77
C TRP A 81 -11.56 6.90 -2.76
N ALA A 82 -11.50 7.17 -4.08
CA ALA A 82 -11.60 6.13 -5.10
C ALA A 82 -10.36 5.23 -5.09
N VAL A 83 -9.18 5.82 -4.87
CA VAL A 83 -7.93 5.07 -4.69
C VAL A 83 -7.98 4.20 -3.42
N ALA A 84 -8.55 4.72 -2.32
CA ALA A 84 -8.74 3.96 -1.09
C ALA A 84 -9.72 2.79 -1.26
N ILE A 85 -10.76 2.94 -2.09
CA ILE A 85 -11.62 1.82 -2.48
C ILE A 85 -10.80 0.78 -3.25
N GLY A 86 -9.97 1.20 -4.21
CA GLY A 86 -9.08 0.28 -4.92
C GLY A 86 -8.14 -0.48 -3.99
N TYR A 87 -7.63 0.18 -2.95
CA TYR A 87 -6.82 -0.44 -1.90
C TYR A 87 -7.61 -1.48 -1.09
N ALA A 88 -8.84 -1.17 -0.67
CA ALA A 88 -9.69 -2.15 0.01
C ALA A 88 -10.03 -3.34 -0.89
N VAL A 89 -10.36 -3.09 -2.16
CA VAL A 89 -10.67 -4.14 -3.14
C VAL A 89 -9.46 -5.03 -3.40
N SER A 90 -8.24 -4.49 -3.49
CA SER A 90 -7.04 -5.29 -3.69
C SER A 90 -6.76 -6.22 -2.51
N ILE A 91 -7.00 -5.76 -1.26
CA ILE A 91 -6.89 -6.60 -0.07
C ILE A 91 -7.92 -7.74 -0.11
N VAL A 92 -9.18 -7.43 -0.37
CA VAL A 92 -10.24 -8.46 -0.42
C VAL A 92 -9.95 -9.47 -1.53
N ALA A 93 -9.53 -9.01 -2.71
CA ALA A 93 -9.14 -9.86 -3.82
C ALA A 93 -7.95 -10.76 -3.44
N HIS A 94 -6.95 -10.22 -2.73
CA HIS A 94 -5.81 -10.97 -2.25
C HIS A 94 -6.22 -12.06 -1.26
N LEU A 95 -7.02 -11.72 -0.26
CA LEU A 95 -7.53 -12.68 0.73
C LEU A 95 -8.32 -13.81 0.06
N TRP A 96 -9.08 -13.49 -0.99
CA TRP A 96 -9.87 -14.47 -1.72
C TRP A 96 -9.03 -15.37 -2.63
N ILE A 97 -8.19 -14.79 -3.50
CA ILE A 97 -7.36 -15.52 -4.47
C ILE A 97 -6.27 -16.34 -3.76
N ASN A 98 -5.68 -15.77 -2.70
CA ASN A 98 -4.57 -16.38 -1.97
C ASN A 98 -5.01 -17.03 -0.66
N ALA A 99 -6.30 -17.29 -0.46
CA ALA A 99 -6.85 -17.91 0.76
C ALA A 99 -6.07 -19.16 1.21
N LYS A 100 -5.63 -19.95 0.22
CA LYS A 100 -4.85 -21.17 0.45
C LYS A 100 -3.47 -20.93 1.07
N TYR A 101 -2.95 -19.72 1.16
CA TYR A 101 -1.63 -19.41 1.72
C TYR A 101 -1.67 -18.84 3.14
N PHE A 102 -2.86 -18.75 3.75
CA PHE A 102 -3.07 -18.16 5.09
C PHE A 102 -3.05 -19.18 6.24
N HIS A 103 -2.49 -20.37 6.02
CA HIS A 103 -2.30 -21.41 7.03
C HIS A 103 -0.94 -21.32 7.74
#